data_AF-A0A8J5VJQ6-F1
#
_entry.id   AF-A0A8J5VJQ6-F1
#
_cell.length_a   1.000
_cell.length_b   1.000
_cell.length_c   1.000
_cell.angle_alpha   90.00
_cell.angle_beta   90.00
_cell.angle_gamma   90.00
#
_symmetry.space_group_name_H-M   'P 1'
#
loop_
_entity.id
_entity.type
_entity.pdbx_description
1 polymer ?
#
loop_
_entity_poly.entity_id
_entity_poly.type
_entity_poly.pdbx_seq_one_letter_code
_entity_poly.pdbx_strand_id
1 'polypeptide(L)'
;MDDLPDDQGQSDAHPSDPHWWPSHVEHKLQSISLTKEDKNLDLAGSSLDFREVDHSLQAAQTLWSTGCLLSPIPNGFYSVIPDKKLKECFDIIPSPDDLYSLGIEGFKAEIILVDLEKDKKLSAIKQLCAALVKGLKSNPAGMIKKVAGLVSDFYKRPNPQLSPARTSSEEISHFMENRGVQLLGHIRHGSCRPRAILFKVLADAVGIDCKLMVGIPNEEYHEYDDSSKHMSVVVMLKSVEFLVDLMRFPGQLVPFSSKAIITSHISAAGESDSADYDSCDSPLEPNSPLCSQRYACVCISFLRKKFT
;
A
#
# COMPACT_ATOMS: atom_id res chain seq x y z
N MET A 1 -46.48 -72.00 -14.25
CA MET A 1 -47.30 -70.78 -14.14
C MET A 1 -46.31 -69.62 -14.01
N ASP A 2 -45.33 -69.56 -14.92
CA ASP A 2 -45.41 -69.07 -16.34
C ASP A 2 -45.51 -67.54 -16.29
N ASP A 3 -44.81 -66.70 -17.04
CA ASP A 3 -43.63 -66.70 -17.92
C ASP A 3 -43.40 -65.19 -18.18
N LEU A 4 -42.17 -64.74 -18.45
CA LEU A 4 -41.86 -63.41 -19.02
C LEU A 4 -42.31 -63.36 -20.51
N PRO A 5 -41.97 -62.33 -21.32
CA PRO A 5 -42.12 -60.87 -21.23
C PRO A 5 -42.90 -60.34 -22.47
N ASP A 6 -43.00 -59.03 -22.68
CA ASP A 6 -43.08 -58.52 -24.07
C ASP A 6 -42.29 -57.22 -24.23
N ASP A 7 -41.34 -57.30 -25.15
CA ASP A 7 -40.49 -56.24 -25.68
C ASP A 7 -40.86 -56.11 -27.16
N GLN A 8 -41.23 -54.91 -27.61
CA GLN A 8 -41.25 -54.59 -29.03
C GLN A 8 -41.03 -53.08 -29.21
N GLY A 9 -39.82 -52.74 -29.67
CA GLY A 9 -39.50 -51.43 -30.20
C GLY A 9 -39.87 -51.27 -31.68
N GLN A 10 -39.83 -50.02 -32.18
CA GLN A 10 -39.06 -49.63 -33.38
C GLN A 10 -39.20 -48.13 -33.73
N SER A 11 -38.02 -47.53 -33.92
CA SER A 11 -37.57 -46.55 -34.94
C SER A 11 -38.24 -45.18 -35.17
N ASP A 12 -37.40 -44.15 -34.96
CA ASP A 12 -37.03 -43.02 -35.83
C ASP A 12 -38.09 -42.02 -36.37
N ALA A 13 -37.97 -40.77 -35.88
CA ALA A 13 -37.66 -39.59 -36.71
C ALA A 13 -37.38 -38.33 -35.86
N HIS A 14 -36.26 -37.65 -36.17
CA HIS A 14 -35.91 -36.24 -35.83
C HIS A 14 -37.07 -35.26 -36.18
N PRO A 15 -37.20 -34.02 -35.64
CA PRO A 15 -36.11 -33.05 -35.70
C PRO A 15 -35.96 -31.94 -34.61
N SER A 16 -34.70 -31.49 -34.47
CA SER A 16 -34.21 -30.11 -34.28
C SER A 16 -34.24 -29.40 -32.92
N ASP A 17 -33.02 -29.21 -32.40
CA ASP A 17 -32.54 -28.17 -31.48
C ASP A 17 -32.93 -26.73 -31.89
N PRO A 18 -32.94 -25.78 -30.92
CA PRO A 18 -31.81 -24.86 -30.88
C PRO A 18 -31.28 -24.50 -29.47
N HIS A 19 -29.96 -24.66 -29.36
CA HIS A 19 -28.97 -23.94 -28.55
C HIS A 19 -29.36 -22.56 -27.98
N TRP A 20 -29.13 -22.37 -26.66
CA TRP A 20 -28.88 -21.05 -26.05
C TRP A 20 -27.48 -21.01 -25.42
N TRP A 21 -26.58 -20.26 -26.04
CA TRP A 21 -25.34 -19.75 -25.44
C TRP A 21 -25.54 -18.27 -25.09
N PRO A 22 -24.98 -17.75 -23.98
CA PRO A 22 -24.93 -16.31 -23.76
C PRO A 22 -23.76 -15.71 -24.56
N SER A 23 -24.11 -14.88 -25.53
CA SER A 23 -23.21 -14.16 -26.42
C SER A 23 -22.43 -13.06 -25.71
N HIS A 24 -21.12 -13.05 -25.99
CA HIS A 24 -20.23 -11.92 -26.18
C HIS A 24 -20.93 -10.54 -26.22
N VAL A 25 -20.71 -9.72 -25.19
CA VAL A 25 -21.11 -8.30 -25.20
C VAL A 25 -19.94 -7.49 -25.77
N GLU A 26 -19.94 -7.30 -27.09
CA GLU A 26 -19.11 -6.31 -27.76
C GLU A 26 -19.71 -4.91 -27.50
N HIS A 27 -19.11 -4.13 -26.60
CA HIS A 27 -19.38 -2.70 -26.55
C HIS A 27 -18.65 -1.99 -27.69
N LYS A 28 -19.39 -1.86 -28.79
CA LYS A 28 -19.12 -1.02 -29.95
C LYS A 28 -19.00 0.45 -29.53
N LEU A 29 -17.78 0.91 -29.28
CA LEU A 29 -17.49 2.35 -29.19
C LEU A 29 -17.55 2.93 -30.61
N GLN A 30 -18.65 3.60 -30.92
CA GLN A 30 -18.79 4.41 -32.13
C GLN A 30 -17.85 5.61 -32.04
N SER A 31 -16.80 5.57 -32.86
CA SER A 31 -15.95 6.71 -33.19
C SER A 31 -16.79 7.79 -33.88
N ILE A 32 -16.96 8.93 -33.22
CA ILE A 32 -17.55 10.12 -33.84
C ILE A 32 -16.48 10.74 -34.74
N SER A 33 -16.68 10.64 -36.05
CA SER A 33 -15.89 11.35 -37.06
C SER A 33 -16.41 12.78 -37.19
N LEU A 34 -15.56 13.76 -36.90
CA LEU A 34 -15.71 15.14 -37.34
C LEU A 34 -14.54 15.47 -38.27
N THR A 35 -14.78 15.33 -39.58
CA THR A 35 -14.03 16.05 -40.64
C THR A 35 -14.55 17.49 -40.67
N LYS A 36 -13.80 18.57 -40.92
CA LYS A 36 -12.43 18.84 -41.37
C LYS A 36 -12.24 20.37 -41.21
N GLU A 37 -11.11 20.85 -40.70
CA GLU A 37 -10.35 21.91 -41.39
C GLU A 37 -8.91 21.98 -40.88
N ASP A 38 -7.99 22.00 -41.83
CA ASP A 38 -6.55 21.83 -41.70
C ASP A 38 -5.87 22.92 -40.86
N LYS A 39 -5.05 22.54 -39.86
CA LYS A 39 -3.68 23.04 -39.67
C LYS A 39 -2.79 21.97 -39.03
N ASN A 40 -1.77 21.62 -39.79
CA ASN A 40 -0.72 20.63 -39.57
C ASN A 40 0.26 21.09 -38.47
N LEU A 41 0.25 20.48 -37.27
CA LEU A 41 1.35 20.49 -36.29
C LEU A 41 1.31 19.23 -35.38
N ASP A 42 2.40 18.46 -35.42
CA ASP A 42 2.95 17.53 -34.41
C ASP A 42 2.11 16.32 -33.92
N LEU A 43 2.01 15.30 -34.78
CA LEU A 43 1.35 14.00 -34.50
C LEU A 43 2.28 12.92 -33.90
N ALA A 44 3.33 13.32 -33.16
CA ALA A 44 4.23 12.38 -32.48
C ALA A 44 4.02 12.31 -30.95
N GLY A 45 3.39 13.32 -30.34
CA GLY A 45 3.19 13.38 -28.88
C GLY A 45 1.93 12.67 -28.38
N SER A 46 0.89 12.53 -29.21
CA SER A 46 -0.43 12.04 -28.78
C SER A 46 -0.48 10.53 -28.51
N SER A 47 0.22 9.70 -29.30
CA SER A 47 0.16 8.25 -29.14
C SER A 47 0.88 7.73 -27.89
N LEU A 48 1.89 8.46 -27.37
CA LEU A 48 2.61 8.08 -26.16
C LEU A 48 1.75 8.35 -24.93
N ASP A 49 1.09 9.50 -24.89
CA ASP A 49 0.21 9.93 -23.80
C ASP A 49 -1.00 8.99 -23.65
N PHE A 50 -1.65 8.58 -24.76
CA PHE A 50 -2.74 7.61 -24.71
C PHE A 50 -2.32 6.24 -24.18
N ARG A 51 -1.15 5.72 -24.58
CA ARG A 51 -0.67 4.42 -24.09
C ARG A 51 -0.24 4.50 -22.62
N GLU A 52 0.40 5.59 -22.21
CA GLU A 52 0.84 5.78 -20.84
C GLU A 52 -0.36 5.92 -19.87
N VAL A 53 -1.40 6.65 -20.28
CA VAL A 53 -2.67 6.73 -19.55
C VAL A 53 -3.32 5.34 -19.42
N ASP A 54 -3.36 4.55 -20.48
CA ASP A 54 -3.93 3.19 -20.48
C ASP A 54 -3.17 2.24 -19.53
N HIS A 55 -1.84 2.26 -19.57
CA HIS A 55 -0.99 1.48 -18.66
C HIS A 55 -1.16 1.88 -17.19
N SER A 56 -1.32 3.18 -16.93
CA SER A 56 -1.52 3.70 -15.56
C SER A 56 -2.84 3.25 -14.96
N LEU A 57 -3.92 3.34 -15.74
CA LEU A 57 -5.24 2.89 -15.34
C LEU A 57 -5.27 1.37 -15.17
N GLN A 58 -4.61 0.63 -16.06
CA GLN A 58 -4.51 -0.82 -15.95
C GLN A 58 -3.78 -1.26 -14.67
N ALA A 59 -2.67 -0.61 -14.32
CA ALA A 59 -1.94 -0.89 -13.08
C ALA A 59 -2.78 -0.57 -11.84
N ALA A 60 -3.45 0.58 -11.82
CA ALA A 60 -4.33 0.98 -10.73
C ALA A 60 -5.52 0.01 -10.58
N GLN A 61 -6.14 -0.37 -11.70
CA GLN A 61 -7.22 -1.36 -11.74
C GLN A 61 -6.77 -2.75 -11.29
N THR A 62 -5.54 -3.16 -11.64
CA THR A 62 -4.98 -4.44 -11.19
C THR A 62 -4.80 -4.46 -9.68
N LEU A 63 -4.24 -3.39 -9.11
CA LEU A 63 -4.11 -3.28 -7.66
C LEU A 63 -5.49 -3.22 -6.99
N TRP A 64 -6.45 -2.48 -7.57
CA TRP A 64 -7.82 -2.41 -7.05
C TRP A 64 -8.44 -3.80 -7.00
N SER A 65 -8.54 -4.49 -8.13
CA SER A 65 -9.26 -5.77 -8.24
C SER A 65 -8.59 -6.92 -7.47
N THR A 66 -7.26 -7.01 -7.49
CA THR A 66 -6.54 -8.18 -6.94
C THR A 66 -5.93 -7.93 -5.57
N GLY A 67 -5.81 -6.66 -5.15
CA GLY A 67 -5.01 -6.29 -3.98
C GLY A 67 -3.50 -6.48 -4.17
N CYS A 68 -3.03 -6.80 -5.37
CA CYS A 68 -1.61 -7.03 -5.66
C CYS A 68 -1.18 -6.32 -6.94
N LEU A 69 0.01 -5.72 -6.93
CA LEU A 69 0.65 -5.18 -8.13
C LEU A 69 2.10 -5.67 -8.23
N LEU A 70 2.34 -6.52 -9.22
CA LEU A 70 3.66 -7.06 -9.56
C LEU A 70 4.41 -6.15 -10.53
N SER A 71 3.70 -5.61 -11.53
CA SER A 71 4.29 -4.75 -12.54
C SER A 71 4.86 -3.46 -11.94
N PRO A 72 5.79 -2.79 -12.65
CA PRO A 72 6.27 -1.48 -12.24
C PRO A 72 5.13 -0.47 -12.07
N ILE A 73 5.27 0.48 -11.15
CA ILE A 73 4.33 1.61 -11.02
C ILE A 73 4.62 2.64 -12.12
N PRO A 74 3.70 2.89 -13.06
CA PRO A 74 3.85 3.94 -14.07
C PRO A 74 3.52 5.34 -13.51
N ASN A 75 3.88 6.40 -14.25
CA ASN A 75 3.30 7.72 -14.02
C ASN A 75 1.78 7.67 -14.28
N GLY A 76 1.02 8.52 -13.59
CA GLY A 76 -0.44 8.51 -13.63
C GLY A 76 -1.09 7.44 -12.74
N PHE A 77 -0.31 6.51 -12.18
CA PHE A 77 -0.83 5.54 -11.23
C PHE A 77 -1.45 6.26 -10.03
N TYR A 78 -2.70 5.90 -9.72
CA TYR A 78 -3.38 6.39 -8.53
C TYR A 78 -3.85 5.24 -7.66
N SER A 79 -3.70 5.41 -6.35
CA SER A 79 -4.22 4.49 -5.35
C SER A 79 -5.36 5.18 -4.61
N VAL A 80 -6.56 4.62 -4.73
CA VAL A 80 -7.71 4.98 -3.90
C VAL A 80 -7.65 4.11 -2.65
N ILE A 81 -7.70 4.73 -1.46
CA ILE A 81 -7.85 3.97 -0.20
C ILE A 81 -9.17 3.18 -0.26
N PRO A 82 -9.14 1.83 -0.33
CA PRO A 82 -10.37 1.07 -0.32
C PRO A 82 -11.01 1.22 1.06
N ASP A 83 -12.18 1.83 1.07
CA ASP A 83 -13.19 1.63 2.12
C ASP A 83 -14.09 0.47 1.67
N LYS A 84 -14.58 -0.32 2.61
CA LYS A 84 -15.54 -1.41 2.35
C LYS A 84 -16.70 -0.90 1.48
N LYS A 85 -17.23 0.28 1.78
CA LYS A 85 -18.33 0.88 1.01
C LYS A 85 -17.93 1.20 -0.43
N LEU A 86 -16.69 1.64 -0.66
CA LEU A 86 -16.21 1.91 -2.02
C LEU A 86 -16.07 0.62 -2.81
N LYS A 87 -15.63 -0.47 -2.16
CA LYS A 87 -15.53 -1.78 -2.80
C LYS A 87 -16.88 -2.42 -3.12
N GLU A 88 -17.91 -2.14 -2.32
CA GLU A 88 -19.29 -2.55 -2.59
C GLU A 88 -19.92 -1.73 -3.73
N CYS A 89 -19.53 -0.46 -3.88
CA CYS A 89 -20.06 0.42 -4.91
C CYS A 89 -19.34 0.32 -6.28
N PHE A 90 -18.08 -0.11 -6.30
CA PHE A 90 -17.24 -0.04 -7.50
C PHE A 90 -16.41 -1.31 -7.74
N ASP A 91 -16.82 -2.08 -8.75
CA ASP A 91 -16.07 -3.24 -9.26
C ASP A 91 -14.76 -2.82 -9.96
N ILE A 92 -14.81 -1.69 -10.65
CA ILE A 92 -13.64 -1.02 -11.24
C ILE A 92 -13.14 0.09 -10.33
N ILE A 93 -11.87 0.47 -10.45
CA ILE A 93 -11.34 1.59 -9.67
C ILE A 93 -12.12 2.87 -10.04
N PRO A 94 -12.72 3.57 -9.07
CA PRO A 94 -13.52 4.75 -9.36
C PRO A 94 -12.64 5.91 -9.85
N SER A 95 -13.17 6.71 -10.77
CA SER A 95 -12.51 7.96 -11.15
C SER A 95 -12.60 8.97 -9.99
N PRO A 96 -11.74 10.01 -9.98
CA PRO A 96 -11.88 11.10 -9.01
C PRO A 96 -13.28 11.74 -9.02
N ASP A 97 -13.89 11.91 -10.20
CA ASP A 97 -15.24 12.48 -10.33
C ASP A 97 -16.34 11.58 -9.78
N ASP A 98 -16.19 10.27 -9.91
CA ASP A 98 -17.10 9.30 -9.27
C ASP A 98 -17.02 9.43 -7.74
N LEU A 99 -15.80 9.54 -7.20
CA LEU A 99 -15.59 9.75 -5.77
C LEU A 99 -16.20 11.08 -5.31
N TYR A 100 -16.04 12.18 -6.04
CA TYR A 100 -16.67 13.46 -5.67
C TYR A 100 -18.18 13.40 -5.61
N SER A 101 -18.79 12.62 -6.48
CA SER A 101 -20.24 12.46 -6.54
C SER A 101 -20.80 11.77 -5.29
N LEU A 102 -19.96 11.08 -4.50
CA LEU A 102 -20.33 10.48 -3.20
C LEU A 102 -20.35 11.49 -2.04
N GLY A 103 -20.00 12.76 -2.29
CA GLY A 103 -19.99 13.81 -1.26
C GLY A 103 -18.97 13.52 -0.16
N ILE A 104 -19.37 13.70 1.10
CA ILE A 104 -18.47 13.58 2.28
C ILE A 104 -17.78 12.21 2.33
N GLU A 105 -18.43 11.14 1.87
CA GLU A 105 -17.84 9.80 1.87
C GLU A 105 -16.73 9.66 0.82
N GLY A 106 -16.88 10.32 -0.33
CA GLY A 106 -15.86 10.43 -1.35
C GLY A 106 -14.64 11.23 -0.92
N PHE A 107 -14.83 12.29 -0.13
CA PHE A 107 -13.73 13.07 0.44
C PHE A 107 -12.88 12.28 1.45
N LYS A 108 -13.36 11.16 1.98
CA LYS A 108 -12.53 10.26 2.82
C LYS A 108 -11.60 9.38 2.00
N ALA A 109 -11.83 9.25 0.70
CA ALA A 109 -10.96 8.49 -0.18
C ALA A 109 -9.67 9.29 -0.40
N GLU A 110 -8.63 9.00 0.36
CA GLU A 110 -7.29 9.52 0.07
C GLU A 110 -6.84 8.94 -1.28
N ILE A 111 -6.60 9.82 -2.25
CA ILE A 111 -6.13 9.42 -3.59
C ILE A 111 -4.66 9.81 -3.69
N ILE A 112 -3.78 8.81 -3.82
CA ILE A 112 -2.34 9.04 -3.95
C ILE A 112 -1.97 8.92 -5.43
N LEU A 113 -1.48 10.02 -6.03
CA LEU A 113 -1.07 10.09 -7.43
C LEU A 113 0.46 10.04 -7.56
N VAL A 114 0.95 9.21 -8.49
CA VAL A 114 2.37 9.09 -8.84
C VAL A 114 2.60 9.81 -10.17
N ASP A 115 3.37 10.89 -10.15
CA ASP A 115 3.72 11.64 -11.36
C ASP A 115 5.15 12.19 -11.22
N LEU A 116 6.12 11.51 -11.83
CA LEU A 116 7.53 11.92 -11.76
C LEU A 116 7.80 13.24 -12.49
N GLU A 117 6.97 13.62 -13.46
CA GLU A 117 7.18 14.82 -14.27
C GLU A 117 6.76 16.07 -13.50
N LYS A 118 5.59 16.02 -12.88
CA LYS A 118 5.03 17.10 -12.07
C LYS A 118 5.62 17.13 -10.65
N ASP A 119 5.83 15.98 -10.03
CA ASP A 119 6.35 15.91 -8.66
C ASP A 119 7.88 15.94 -8.63
N LYS A 120 8.44 17.16 -8.51
CA LYS A 120 9.89 17.36 -8.42
C LYS A 120 10.53 16.75 -7.18
N LYS A 121 9.79 16.61 -6.06
CA LYS A 121 10.30 15.95 -4.86
C LYS A 121 10.46 14.44 -5.10
N LEU A 122 9.45 13.84 -5.74
CA LEU A 122 9.48 12.43 -6.13
C LEU A 122 10.61 12.15 -7.14
N SER A 123 10.77 13.01 -8.14
CA SER A 123 11.89 12.92 -9.07
C SER A 123 13.26 13.03 -8.38
N ALA A 124 13.43 13.96 -7.43
CA ALA A 124 14.68 14.12 -6.69
C ALA A 124 15.03 12.90 -5.82
N ILE A 125 14.05 12.31 -5.11
CA ILE A 125 14.28 11.11 -4.30
C ILE A 125 14.59 9.89 -5.15
N LYS A 126 13.99 9.77 -6.35
CA LYS A 126 14.35 8.73 -7.34
C LYS A 126 15.82 8.80 -7.74
N GLN A 127 16.32 10.01 -8.04
CA GLN A 127 17.74 10.20 -8.38
C GLN A 127 18.67 9.89 -7.20
N LEU A 128 18.31 10.34 -6.00
CA LEU A 128 19.07 10.02 -4.79
C LEU A 128 19.12 8.50 -4.54
N CYS A 129 18.01 7.81 -4.73
CA CYS A 129 17.94 6.35 -4.61
C CYS A 129 18.92 5.66 -5.56
N ALA A 130 18.89 6.03 -6.85
CA ALA A 130 19.78 5.47 -7.86
C ALA A 130 21.27 5.68 -7.52
N ALA A 131 21.64 6.86 -7.00
CA ALA A 131 23.00 7.13 -6.55
C ALA A 131 23.38 6.29 -5.32
N LEU A 132 22.46 6.15 -4.37
CA LEU A 132 22.68 5.52 -3.07
C LEU A 132 22.83 3.99 -3.15
N VAL A 133 22.21 3.34 -4.15
CA VAL A 133 22.34 1.89 -4.39
C VAL A 133 23.36 1.54 -5.47
N LYS A 134 24.03 2.54 -6.07
CA LYS A 134 25.05 2.33 -7.10
C LYS A 134 26.15 1.40 -6.58
N GLY A 135 26.42 0.33 -7.33
CA GLY A 135 27.43 -0.67 -6.96
C GLY A 135 26.96 -1.76 -5.99
N LEU A 136 25.70 -1.76 -5.55
CA LEU A 136 25.16 -2.76 -4.62
C LEU A 136 24.40 -3.92 -5.30
N LYS A 137 24.53 -4.09 -6.62
CA LYS A 137 23.78 -5.11 -7.39
C LYS A 137 23.96 -6.55 -6.87
N SER A 138 25.12 -6.87 -6.29
CA SER A 138 25.41 -8.18 -5.69
C SER A 138 24.86 -8.35 -4.26
N ASN A 139 24.29 -7.29 -3.67
CA ASN A 139 23.72 -7.30 -2.33
C ASN A 139 22.26 -6.78 -2.33
N PRO A 140 21.30 -7.59 -2.80
CA PRO A 140 19.88 -7.20 -2.86
C PRO A 140 19.31 -6.80 -1.49
N ALA A 141 19.66 -7.51 -0.42
CA ALA A 141 19.20 -7.17 0.94
C ALA A 141 19.74 -5.80 1.40
N GLY A 142 21.00 -5.48 1.07
CA GLY A 142 21.59 -4.17 1.30
C GLY A 142 20.88 -3.07 0.51
N MET A 143 20.54 -3.32 -0.77
CA MET A 143 19.75 -2.39 -1.58
C MET A 143 18.38 -2.13 -0.96
N ILE A 144 17.64 -3.19 -0.58
CA ILE A 144 16.32 -3.07 0.05
C ILE A 144 16.40 -2.24 1.34
N LYS A 145 17.38 -2.53 2.20
CA LYS A 145 17.58 -1.77 3.44
C LYS A 145 17.85 -0.29 3.19
N LYS A 146 18.64 0.01 2.16
CA LYS A 146 18.97 1.36 1.72
C LYS A 146 17.74 2.11 1.17
N VAL A 147 16.92 1.46 0.34
CA VAL A 147 15.68 2.04 -0.19
C VAL A 147 14.67 2.29 0.94
N ALA A 148 14.45 1.31 1.82
CA ALA A 148 13.53 1.47 2.94
C ALA A 148 13.96 2.57 3.93
N GLY A 149 15.26 2.67 4.20
CA GLY A 149 15.82 3.78 4.98
C GLY A 149 15.52 5.14 4.35
N LEU A 150 15.71 5.26 3.03
CA LEU A 150 15.42 6.49 2.29
C LEU A 150 13.92 6.86 2.34
N VAL A 151 13.02 5.88 2.20
CA VAL A 151 11.56 6.07 2.36
C VAL A 151 11.22 6.55 3.78
N SER A 152 11.81 5.92 4.80
CA SER A 152 11.62 6.33 6.20
C SER A 152 12.06 7.77 6.42
N ASP A 153 13.23 8.14 5.93
CA ASP A 153 13.79 9.49 6.11
C ASP A 153 12.97 10.55 5.37
N PHE A 154 12.43 10.21 4.20
CA PHE A 154 11.56 11.10 3.43
C PHE A 154 10.32 11.54 4.22
N TYR A 155 9.63 10.59 4.86
CA TYR A 155 8.41 10.85 5.64
C TYR A 155 8.64 11.16 7.13
N LYS A 156 9.90 11.13 7.60
CA LYS A 156 10.26 11.55 8.97
C LYS A 156 10.62 13.03 9.07
N ARG A 157 10.99 13.70 7.97
CA ARG A 157 11.43 15.10 8.00
C ARG A 157 10.29 16.01 8.46
N PRO A 158 10.40 16.68 9.62
CA PRO A 158 9.52 17.78 9.95
C PRO A 158 9.68 18.85 8.87
N ASN A 159 8.60 19.43 8.38
CA ASN A 159 8.71 20.60 7.52
C ASN A 159 9.25 21.76 8.36
N PRO A 160 10.51 22.22 8.18
CA PRO A 160 11.13 23.19 9.10
C PRO A 160 10.48 24.57 9.02
N GLN A 161 9.64 24.81 8.02
CA GLN A 161 9.07 26.12 7.67
C GLN A 161 7.68 26.37 8.24
N LEU A 162 7.01 25.39 8.87
CA LEU A 162 5.60 25.52 9.27
C LEU A 162 5.34 24.97 10.67
N SER A 163 4.54 25.71 11.45
CA SER A 163 4.11 25.28 12.79
C SER A 163 3.02 24.20 12.71
N PRO A 164 2.97 23.23 13.65
CA PRO A 164 2.06 22.07 13.59
C PRO A 164 0.55 22.39 13.47
N ALA A 165 0.12 23.56 13.95
CA ALA A 165 -1.28 23.98 13.88
C ALA A 165 -1.62 24.65 12.53
N ARG A 166 -0.64 25.26 11.86
CA ARG A 166 -0.82 25.82 10.51
C ARG A 166 -0.80 24.71 9.47
N THR A 167 0.06 23.72 9.67
CA THR A 167 0.15 22.55 8.78
C THR A 167 -1.16 21.81 8.67
N SER A 168 -1.87 21.54 9.77
CA SER A 168 -3.13 20.76 9.73
C SER A 168 -4.28 21.51 9.03
N SER A 169 -4.43 22.81 9.26
CA SER A 169 -5.48 23.60 8.62
C SER A 169 -5.23 23.80 7.13
N GLU A 170 -3.98 24.07 6.74
CA GLU A 170 -3.58 24.21 5.33
C GLU A 170 -3.60 22.86 4.60
N GLU A 171 -3.31 21.76 5.30
CA GLU A 171 -3.43 20.41 4.76
C GLU A 171 -4.89 20.07 4.48
N ILE A 172 -5.81 20.34 5.41
CA ILE A 172 -7.24 20.10 5.20
C ILE A 172 -7.77 20.97 4.07
N SER A 173 -7.38 22.25 3.99
CA SER A 173 -7.83 23.13 2.89
C SER A 173 -7.29 22.66 1.55
N HIS A 174 -5.99 22.35 1.45
CA HIS A 174 -5.37 21.91 0.21
C HIS A 174 -5.86 20.52 -0.23
N PHE A 175 -6.17 19.65 0.75
CA PHE A 175 -6.84 18.37 0.53
C PHE A 175 -8.26 18.58 0.00
N MET A 176 -9.04 19.51 0.55
CA MET A 176 -10.38 19.83 0.05
C MET A 176 -10.35 20.47 -1.35
N GLU A 177 -9.40 21.38 -1.61
CA GLU A 177 -9.23 22.07 -2.90
C GLU A 177 -8.82 21.11 -4.02
N ASN A 178 -7.86 20.22 -3.74
CA ASN A 178 -7.46 19.15 -4.67
C ASN A 178 -8.42 17.97 -4.67
N ARG A 179 -9.50 18.11 -3.90
CA ARG A 179 -10.58 17.16 -3.75
C ARG A 179 -10.00 15.73 -3.47
N GLY A 180 -9.16 15.66 -2.45
CA GLY A 180 -8.59 14.42 -1.93
C GLY A 180 -7.42 13.84 -2.73
N VAL A 181 -7.07 14.40 -3.89
CA VAL A 181 -5.89 13.97 -4.68
C VAL A 181 -4.61 14.60 -4.12
N GLN A 182 -3.64 13.74 -3.81
CA GLN A 182 -2.32 14.14 -3.31
C GLN A 182 -1.21 13.51 -4.16
N LEU A 183 -0.26 14.35 -4.59
CA LEU A 183 0.98 13.86 -5.19
C LEU A 183 1.82 13.15 -4.12
N LEU A 184 2.34 11.96 -4.45
CA LEU A 184 3.05 11.09 -3.52
C LEU A 184 4.19 11.79 -2.73
N GLY A 185 4.98 12.64 -3.41
CA GLY A 185 6.10 13.36 -2.81
C GLY A 185 5.69 14.60 -2.01
N HIS A 186 4.42 14.98 -2.04
CA HIS A 186 3.86 16.11 -1.29
C HIS A 186 3.15 15.70 0.00
N ILE A 187 2.91 14.40 0.19
CA ILE A 187 2.38 13.84 1.43
C ILE A 187 3.41 14.05 2.55
N ARG A 188 3.00 14.71 3.63
CA ARG A 188 3.90 15.11 4.74
C ARG A 188 4.12 13.99 5.75
N HIS A 189 3.05 13.36 6.18
CA HIS A 189 3.10 12.26 7.14
C HIS A 189 2.76 10.96 6.43
N GLY A 190 3.78 10.13 6.21
CA GLY A 190 3.58 8.86 5.52
C GLY A 190 2.97 7.81 6.45
N SER A 191 1.70 7.44 6.22
CA SER A 191 1.14 6.18 6.70
C SER A 191 1.77 5.00 5.93
N CYS A 192 1.33 3.77 6.19
CA CYS A 192 1.86 2.59 5.50
C CYS A 192 1.74 2.67 3.97
N ARG A 193 0.69 3.32 3.46
CA ARG A 193 0.38 3.46 2.03
C ARG A 193 1.37 4.29 1.23
N PRO A 194 1.53 5.60 1.49
CA PRO A 194 2.49 6.41 0.76
C PRO A 194 3.92 5.86 0.93
N ARG A 195 4.26 5.26 2.07
CA ARG A 195 5.54 4.56 2.26
C ARG A 195 5.70 3.36 1.33
N ALA A 196 4.70 2.49 1.23
CA ALA A 196 4.73 1.31 0.37
C ALA A 196 4.77 1.67 -1.11
N ILE A 197 3.95 2.64 -1.55
CA ILE A 197 3.96 3.14 -2.94
C ILE A 197 5.32 3.77 -3.25
N LEU A 198 5.85 4.62 -2.37
CA LEU A 198 7.18 5.23 -2.58
C LEU A 198 8.28 4.17 -2.64
N PHE A 199 8.26 3.18 -1.75
CA PHE A 199 9.22 2.08 -1.82
C PHE A 199 9.13 1.36 -3.16
N LYS A 200 7.92 1.02 -3.63
CA LYS A 200 7.72 0.32 -4.91
C LYS A 200 8.22 1.16 -6.10
N VAL A 201 7.89 2.45 -6.17
CA VAL A 201 8.40 3.37 -7.19
C VAL A 201 9.94 3.39 -7.23
N LEU A 202 10.58 3.45 -6.07
CA LEU A 202 12.05 3.46 -5.97
C LEU A 202 12.66 2.10 -6.30
N ALA A 203 12.04 1.02 -5.83
CA ALA A 203 12.45 -0.36 -6.09
C ALA A 203 12.42 -0.68 -7.59
N ASP A 204 11.34 -0.30 -8.27
CA ASP A 204 11.18 -0.45 -9.73
C ASP A 204 12.28 0.30 -10.48
N ALA A 205 12.59 1.53 -10.04
CA ALA A 205 13.63 2.36 -10.66
C ALA A 205 15.05 1.78 -10.54
N VAL A 206 15.30 0.95 -9.52
CA VAL A 206 16.63 0.37 -9.26
C VAL A 206 16.70 -1.14 -9.48
N GLY A 207 15.62 -1.74 -10.00
CA GLY A 207 15.55 -3.15 -10.39
C GLY A 207 15.46 -4.13 -9.21
N ILE A 208 14.79 -3.75 -8.12
CA ILE A 208 14.44 -4.67 -7.03
C ILE A 208 13.11 -5.34 -7.38
N ASP A 209 13.10 -6.66 -7.46
CA ASP A 209 11.88 -7.44 -7.65
C ASP A 209 11.01 -7.41 -6.39
N CYS A 210 9.88 -6.74 -6.48
CA CYS A 210 8.93 -6.61 -5.38
C CYS A 210 7.50 -6.42 -5.87
N LYS A 211 6.53 -6.82 -5.04
CA LYS A 211 5.11 -6.63 -5.23
C LYS A 211 4.52 -5.70 -4.18
N LEU A 212 3.61 -4.84 -4.60
CA LEU A 212 2.79 -4.03 -3.72
C LEU A 212 1.54 -4.84 -3.35
N MET A 213 1.18 -4.86 -2.07
CA MET A 213 0.06 -5.62 -1.54
C MET A 213 -0.86 -4.69 -0.74
N VAL A 214 -2.16 -4.80 -0.94
CA VAL A 214 -3.21 -4.14 -0.17
C VAL A 214 -3.96 -5.20 0.64
N GLY A 215 -4.27 -4.88 1.89
CA GLY A 215 -4.97 -5.80 2.76
C GLY A 215 -4.05 -6.81 3.44
N ILE A 216 -4.69 -7.71 4.19
CA ILE A 216 -4.08 -8.90 4.77
C ILE A 216 -4.61 -10.11 4.00
N PRO A 217 -3.73 -10.99 3.46
CA PRO A 217 -4.18 -12.14 2.69
C PRO A 217 -4.85 -13.18 3.59
N ASN A 218 -5.90 -13.83 3.06
CA ASN A 218 -6.62 -14.95 3.68
C ASN A 218 -7.27 -14.65 5.03
N GLU A 219 -7.46 -13.39 5.41
CA GLU A 219 -8.31 -13.04 6.55
C GLU A 219 -9.77 -12.95 6.09
N GLU A 220 -10.64 -13.71 6.76
CA GLU A 220 -12.08 -13.53 6.63
C GLU A 220 -12.40 -12.11 7.08
N TYR A 221 -13.14 -11.40 6.23
CA TYR A 221 -13.55 -10.02 6.48
C TYR A 221 -14.40 -9.95 7.75
N HIS A 222 -13.79 -9.53 8.87
CA HIS A 222 -14.54 -9.13 10.05
C HIS A 222 -14.99 -7.68 9.91
N GLU A 223 -16.23 -7.41 10.31
CA GLU A 223 -16.94 -6.15 10.08
C GLU A 223 -16.29 -4.91 10.72
N TYR A 224 -15.27 -5.12 11.56
CA TYR A 224 -14.56 -4.09 12.31
C TYR A 224 -13.05 -4.02 12.01
N ASP A 225 -12.58 -4.74 11.00
CA ASP A 225 -11.15 -4.90 10.76
C ASP A 225 -10.57 -3.85 9.80
N ASP A 226 -9.52 -3.17 10.25
CA ASP A 226 -8.73 -2.21 9.47
C ASP A 226 -7.76 -2.92 8.50
N SER A 227 -7.88 -4.24 8.29
CA SER A 227 -7.04 -5.03 7.38
C SER A 227 -6.95 -4.43 5.98
N SER A 228 -8.08 -4.07 5.37
CA SER A 228 -8.13 -3.38 4.05
C SER A 228 -7.44 -2.02 4.03
N LYS A 229 -7.16 -1.45 5.22
CA LYS A 229 -6.45 -0.18 5.37
C LYS A 229 -4.93 -0.29 5.22
N HIS A 230 -4.38 -1.50 5.27
CA HIS A 230 -2.93 -1.68 5.23
C HIS A 230 -2.41 -1.89 3.82
N MET A 231 -1.23 -1.33 3.55
CA MET A 231 -0.49 -1.55 2.32
C MET A 231 0.95 -1.90 2.65
N SER A 232 1.46 -2.93 1.99
CA SER A 232 2.73 -3.58 2.29
C SER A 232 3.54 -3.84 1.03
N VAL A 233 4.85 -3.98 1.17
CA VAL A 233 5.72 -4.43 0.08
C VAL A 233 6.31 -5.78 0.42
N VAL A 234 6.26 -6.69 -0.55
CA VAL A 234 6.87 -8.01 -0.46
C VAL A 234 7.95 -8.11 -1.54
N VAL A 235 9.15 -8.54 -1.15
CA VAL A 235 10.29 -8.78 -2.05
C VAL A 235 10.53 -10.27 -2.20
N MET A 236 11.01 -10.69 -3.37
CA MET A 236 11.44 -12.07 -3.60
C MET A 236 12.97 -12.15 -3.52
N LEU A 237 13.48 -12.96 -2.58
CA LEU A 237 14.91 -13.19 -2.42
C LEU A 237 15.18 -14.69 -2.37
N LYS A 238 15.99 -15.19 -3.32
CA LYS A 238 16.34 -16.62 -3.42
C LYS A 238 15.08 -17.52 -3.40
N SER A 239 14.05 -17.11 -4.14
CA SER A 239 12.75 -17.79 -4.23
C SER A 239 11.93 -17.83 -2.94
N VAL A 240 12.23 -16.95 -1.97
CA VAL A 240 11.47 -16.80 -0.73
C VAL A 240 10.90 -15.38 -0.66
N GLU A 241 9.64 -15.26 -0.25
CA GLU A 241 8.96 -13.99 -0.08
C GLU A 241 9.21 -13.40 1.31
N PHE A 242 9.59 -12.13 1.34
CA PHE A 242 9.80 -11.37 2.56
C PHE A 242 8.98 -10.09 2.55
N LEU A 243 8.27 -9.82 3.65
CA LEU A 243 7.75 -8.49 3.95
C LEU A 243 8.91 -7.55 4.21
N VAL A 244 8.88 -6.37 3.60
CA VAL A 244 9.77 -5.26 3.93
C VAL A 244 9.08 -4.40 4.98
N ASP A 245 9.64 -4.35 6.20
CA ASP A 245 9.15 -3.42 7.22
C ASP A 245 9.51 -1.98 6.81
N LEU A 246 8.51 -1.11 6.70
CA LEU A 246 8.64 0.32 6.36
C LEU A 246 8.22 1.24 7.53
N MET A 247 7.76 0.65 8.63
CA MET A 247 7.12 1.33 9.75
C MET A 247 8.02 1.31 10.98
N ARG A 248 8.36 0.12 11.52
CA ARG A 248 9.10 0.01 12.79
C ARG A 248 10.59 -0.07 12.57
N PHE A 249 11.00 -1.03 11.73
CA PHE A 249 12.40 -1.28 11.43
C PHE A 249 12.63 -1.19 9.91
N PRO A 250 12.71 0.03 9.35
CA PRO A 250 12.84 0.25 7.91
C PRO A 250 13.92 -0.62 7.26
N GLY A 251 13.50 -1.53 6.38
CA GLY A 251 14.37 -2.42 5.63
C GLY A 251 14.65 -3.76 6.29
N GLN A 252 14.06 -4.04 7.45
CA GLN A 252 14.05 -5.38 8.01
C GLN A 252 13.21 -6.29 7.12
N LEU A 253 13.75 -7.46 6.81
CA LEU A 253 13.09 -8.50 6.04
C LEU A 253 12.50 -9.52 6.98
N VAL A 254 11.19 -9.72 6.91
CA VAL A 254 10.43 -10.68 7.72
C VAL A 254 9.81 -11.71 6.78
N PRO A 255 9.89 -13.02 7.05
CA PRO A 255 9.19 -14.02 6.24
C PRO A 255 7.72 -13.64 6.05
N PHE A 256 7.27 -13.62 4.79
CA PHE A 256 5.94 -13.11 4.47
C PHE A 256 4.84 -13.98 5.09
N SER A 257 3.92 -13.35 5.82
CA SER A 257 2.74 -13.98 6.43
C SER A 257 1.74 -12.90 6.84
N SER A 258 0.46 -13.27 7.02
CA SER A 258 -0.57 -12.36 7.56
C SER A 258 -0.16 -11.79 8.92
N LYS A 259 0.40 -12.63 9.79
CA LYS A 259 0.97 -12.22 11.08
C LYS A 259 2.05 -11.15 10.92
N ALA A 260 2.95 -11.29 9.94
CA ALA A 260 4.01 -10.30 9.71
C ALA A 260 3.41 -8.91 9.41
N ILE A 261 2.37 -8.85 8.57
CA ILE A 261 1.69 -7.58 8.22
C ILE A 261 1.11 -6.92 9.48
N ILE A 262 0.32 -7.67 10.27
CA ILE A 262 -0.26 -7.18 11.53
C ILE A 262 0.84 -6.66 12.47
N THR A 263 1.91 -7.44 12.63
CA THR A 263 3.01 -7.07 13.52
C THR A 263 3.90 -5.96 13.00
N SER A 264 3.89 -5.62 11.72
CA SER A 264 4.63 -4.45 11.22
C SER A 264 3.80 -3.17 11.34
N HIS A 265 2.48 -3.27 11.13
CA HIS A 265 1.60 -2.09 11.06
C HIS A 265 0.87 -1.75 12.37
N ILE A 266 0.53 -2.72 13.24
CA ILE A 266 -0.52 -2.53 14.29
C ILE A 266 0.02 -2.55 15.73
N SER A 267 0.93 -3.47 16.09
CA SER A 267 1.46 -3.64 17.47
C SER A 267 2.45 -2.54 17.97
N ALA A 268 2.03 -1.28 18.10
CA ALA A 268 2.75 -0.29 18.90
C ALA A 268 2.18 -0.13 20.33
N ALA A 269 1.06 -0.78 20.65
CA ALA A 269 0.46 -0.76 21.97
C ALA A 269 0.66 -2.13 22.65
N GLY A 270 1.59 -2.22 23.60
CA GLY A 270 1.85 -3.47 24.33
C GLY A 270 3.16 -3.54 25.12
N GLU A 271 4.05 -2.56 24.98
CA GLU A 271 5.14 -2.30 25.93
C GLU A 271 4.82 -1.01 26.70
N SER A 272 3.64 -0.98 27.34
CA SER A 272 3.42 -0.05 28.44
C SER A 272 4.07 -0.66 29.66
N ASP A 273 5.26 -0.17 30.00
CA ASP A 273 5.86 -0.27 31.33
C ASP A 273 4.98 0.53 32.32
N SER A 274 3.81 -0.02 32.60
CA SER A 274 2.98 0.37 33.73
C SER A 274 3.46 -0.46 34.90
N ALA A 275 4.63 -0.10 35.44
CA ALA A 275 4.91 -0.42 36.82
C ALA A 275 3.81 0.26 37.64
N ASP A 276 2.96 -0.54 38.28
CA ASP A 276 1.97 -0.09 39.23
C ASP A 276 2.67 0.76 40.30
N TYR A 277 2.61 2.08 40.12
CA TYR A 277 3.04 3.02 41.14
C TYR A 277 1.92 3.04 42.18
N ASP A 278 2.03 2.11 43.12
CA ASP A 278 1.26 2.07 44.35
C ASP A 278 1.50 3.38 45.10
N SER A 279 0.62 4.36 44.85
CA SER A 279 0.65 5.67 45.47
C SER A 279 0.14 5.56 46.90
N CYS A 280 0.94 4.95 47.76
CA CYS A 280 0.76 5.02 49.21
C CYS A 280 1.07 6.43 49.73
N ASP A 281 0.07 6.96 50.44
CA ASP A 281 0.06 7.91 51.55
C ASP A 281 0.99 9.14 51.55
N SER A 282 0.35 10.30 51.74
CA SER A 282 1.01 11.60 51.93
C SER A 282 1.70 11.68 53.30
N PRO A 283 2.92 12.24 53.42
CA PRO A 283 3.52 12.47 54.73
C PRO A 283 3.18 13.87 55.25
N LEU A 284 2.64 13.93 56.47
CA LEU A 284 2.79 15.08 57.35
C LEU A 284 4.08 14.90 58.17
N GLU A 285 4.82 16.00 58.31
CA GLU A 285 6.13 16.14 58.98
C GLU A 285 6.14 15.79 60.50
N PRO A 286 7.19 16.12 61.28
CA PRO A 286 8.56 15.58 61.30
C PRO A 286 8.90 15.03 62.70
N ASN A 287 10.01 14.28 62.83
CA ASN A 287 11.00 14.33 63.92
C ASN A 287 11.79 13.01 64.06
N SER A 288 13.11 13.16 64.04
CA SER A 288 14.24 12.23 64.24
C SER A 288 14.08 11.27 65.45
N PRO A 289 14.98 10.26 65.72
CA PRO A 289 16.33 10.08 65.18
C PRO A 289 16.82 8.60 64.98
N LEU A 290 18.08 8.48 64.53
CA LEU A 290 19.07 7.42 64.80
C LEU A 290 19.33 6.29 63.78
N CYS A 291 20.59 6.33 63.31
CA CYS A 291 21.53 5.21 63.19
C CYS A 291 21.40 4.22 62.03
N SER A 292 22.07 4.58 60.93
CA SER A 292 23.07 3.77 60.22
C SER A 292 23.15 2.26 60.50
N GLN A 293 22.91 1.43 59.49
CA GLN A 293 23.93 0.47 59.04
C GLN A 293 23.68 -0.04 57.61
N ARG A 294 24.77 -0.06 56.84
CA ARG A 294 24.89 -0.47 55.45
C ARG A 294 24.74 -2.00 55.31
N TYR A 295 24.06 -2.45 54.26
CA TYR A 295 24.45 -3.65 53.51
C TYR A 295 24.34 -3.38 52.02
N ALA A 296 25.47 -3.54 51.33
CA ALA A 296 25.59 -3.44 49.88
C ALA A 296 25.01 -4.71 49.23
N CYS A 297 24.19 -4.53 48.20
CA CYS A 297 23.72 -5.62 47.35
C CYS A 297 24.67 -5.75 46.14
N VAL A 298 25.26 -6.94 46.00
CA VAL A 298 26.19 -7.31 44.92
C VAL A 298 25.37 -7.72 43.69
N CYS A 299 25.53 -6.98 42.58
CA CYS A 299 25.04 -7.41 41.27
C CYS A 299 26.01 -8.43 40.66
N ILE A 300 25.55 -9.68 40.48
CA ILE A 300 26.25 -10.71 39.71
C ILE A 300 25.95 -10.48 38.23
N SER A 301 26.98 -10.18 37.46
CA SER A 301 26.97 -10.18 35.99
C SER A 301 27.79 -11.36 35.49
N PHE A 302 27.20 -12.20 34.64
CA PHE A 302 27.88 -13.36 34.04
C PHE A 302 28.24 -13.10 32.57
N LEU A 303 29.55 -13.08 32.34
CA LEU A 303 30.33 -13.53 31.17
C LEU A 303 29.95 -13.07 29.75
N ARG A 304 30.93 -12.39 29.11
CA ARG A 304 31.42 -12.78 27.79
C ARG A 304 32.95 -12.90 27.77
N LYS A 305 33.42 -14.14 27.58
CA LYS A 305 34.81 -14.53 27.26
C LYS A 305 35.01 -14.49 25.73
N LYS A 306 36.18 -13.98 25.29
CA LYS A 306 37.22 -14.69 24.48
C LYS A 306 38.27 -13.66 24.03
N PHE A 307 39.53 -13.77 24.48
CA PHE A 307 40.66 -14.48 23.84
C PHE A 307 40.95 -13.90 22.44
N THR A 308 42.12 -13.33 22.12
CA THR A 308 43.50 -13.37 22.64
C THR A 308 44.16 -12.02 22.42
#